data_AF-A0A969SI79-F1
#
_entry.id   AF-A0A969SI79-F1
#
_cell.length_a   1.000
_cell.length_b   1.000
_cell.length_c   1.000
_cell.angle_alpha   90.00
_cell.angle_beta   90.00
_cell.angle_gamma   90.00
#
_symmetry.space_group_name_H-M   'P 1'
#
loop_
_entity.id
_entity.type
_entity.pdbx_description
1 polymer ?
#
loop_
_entity_poly.entity_id
_entity_poly.type
_entity_poly.pdbx_seq_one_letter_code
_entity_poly.pdbx_strand_id
1 'polypeptide(L)'
;MGFDVKAPFDDYARITGVAGSGEAARLSLTHLIASGVACDLRTTVHPALFDEAALTRLADDLAALGVTARLQPFRTAGCIVRT
;
A
#
# COMPACT_ATOMS: atom_id res chain seq x y z
N MET A 1 -15.44 0.19 -3.85
CA MET A 1 -14.56 -0.94 -3.49
C MET A 1 -13.35 -0.41 -2.71
N GLY A 2 -12.71 -1.20 -1.85
CA GLY A 2 -11.50 -0.77 -1.14
C GLY A 2 -10.25 -1.48 -1.69
N PHE A 3 -9.16 -0.75 -1.88
CA PHE A 3 -7.86 -1.30 -2.28
C PHE A 3 -6.78 -0.86 -1.29
N ASP A 4 -5.93 -1.77 -0.85
CA ASP A 4 -4.88 -1.49 0.12
C ASP A 4 -3.51 -1.60 -0.55
N VAL A 5 -2.81 -0.48 -0.63
CA VAL A 5 -1.42 -0.38 -1.11
C VAL A 5 -0.52 -0.40 0.12
N LYS A 6 0.26 -1.47 0.26
CA LYS A 6 0.95 -1.81 1.52
C LYS A 6 2.32 -1.18 1.69
N ALA A 7 2.96 -0.79 0.59
CA ALA A 7 4.33 -0.28 0.50
C ALA A 7 4.56 0.29 -0.90
N PRO A 8 5.69 0.98 -1.14
CA PRO A 8 6.26 1.07 -2.49
C PRO A 8 6.28 -0.32 -3.15
N PHE A 9 6.05 -0.39 -4.46
CA PHE A 9 5.88 -1.68 -5.12
C PHE A 9 7.15 -2.55 -5.03
N ASP A 10 8.32 -1.94 -5.02
CA ASP A 10 9.59 -2.67 -4.86
C ASP A 10 9.81 -3.21 -3.43
N ASP A 11 9.19 -2.57 -2.43
CA ASP A 11 9.32 -2.96 -1.01
C ASP A 11 8.17 -3.88 -0.55
N TYR A 12 7.22 -4.19 -1.42
CA TYR A 12 5.96 -4.87 -1.07
C TYR A 12 6.16 -6.27 -0.48
N ALA A 13 7.13 -7.03 -1.03
CA ALA A 13 7.44 -8.38 -0.59
C ALA A 13 7.92 -8.41 0.87
N ARG A 14 8.56 -7.34 1.36
CA ARG A 14 8.96 -7.21 2.76
C ARG A 14 7.76 -7.15 3.70
N ILE A 15 6.64 -6.59 3.24
CA ILE A 15 5.41 -6.47 4.05
C ILE A 15 4.56 -7.74 3.97
N THR A 16 4.44 -8.34 2.79
CA THR A 16 3.55 -9.48 2.54
C THR A 16 4.22 -10.84 2.78
N GLY A 17 5.56 -10.90 2.76
CA GLY A 17 6.32 -12.15 2.78
C GLY A 17 6.30 -12.92 1.46
N VAL A 18 5.74 -12.37 0.38
CA VAL A 18 5.58 -13.05 -0.91
C VAL A 18 6.40 -12.32 -1.98
N ALA A 19 7.37 -13.03 -2.56
CA ALA A 19 8.16 -12.53 -3.68
C ALA A 19 7.26 -12.18 -4.88
N GLY A 20 7.56 -11.08 -5.57
CA GLY A 20 6.76 -10.59 -6.71
C GLY A 20 5.39 -10.00 -6.33
N SER A 21 5.02 -9.96 -5.05
CA SER A 21 3.73 -9.43 -4.61
C SER A 21 3.50 -7.95 -4.95
N GLY A 22 4.58 -7.16 -5.08
CA GLY A 22 4.51 -5.77 -5.51
C GLY A 22 4.05 -5.60 -6.95
N GLU A 23 4.60 -6.42 -7.86
CA GLU A 23 4.17 -6.43 -9.26
C GLU A 23 2.69 -6.87 -9.38
N ALA A 24 2.30 -7.90 -8.63
CA ALA A 24 0.91 -8.34 -8.60
C ALA A 24 -0.05 -7.26 -8.07
N ALA A 25 0.36 -6.52 -7.03
CA ALA A 25 -0.41 -5.40 -6.50
C ALA A 25 -0.51 -4.25 -7.51
N ARG A 26 0.59 -3.89 -8.17
CA ARG A 26 0.64 -2.85 -9.20
C ARG A 26 -0.29 -3.19 -10.36
N LEU A 27 -0.21 -4.42 -10.89
CA LEU A 27 -1.07 -4.90 -11.97
C LEU A 27 -2.56 -4.87 -11.57
N SER A 28 -2.86 -5.35 -10.37
CA SER A 28 -4.24 -5.33 -9.84
C SER A 28 -4.78 -3.90 -9.75
N LEU A 29 -3.96 -2.96 -9.28
CA LEU A 29 -4.34 -1.55 -9.21
C LEU A 29 -4.53 -0.95 -10.62
N THR A 30 -3.64 -1.25 -11.57
CA THR A 30 -3.79 -0.81 -12.98
C THR A 30 -5.12 -1.30 -13.57
N HIS A 31 -5.50 -2.56 -13.35
CA HIS A 31 -6.78 -3.08 -13.81
C HIS A 31 -7.97 -2.39 -13.14
N LEU A 32 -7.88 -2.14 -11.83
CA LEU A 32 -8.92 -1.41 -11.10
C LEU A 32 -9.10 0.02 -11.65
N ILE A 33 -8.00 0.75 -11.88
CA ILE A 33 -8.04 2.08 -12.50
C ILE A 33 -8.68 2.01 -13.88
N ALA A 34 -8.25 1.08 -14.73
CA ALA A 34 -8.79 0.91 -16.09
C ALA A 34 -10.28 0.55 -16.10
N SER A 35 -10.79 -0.10 -15.05
CA SER A 35 -12.21 -0.45 -14.95
C SER A 35 -13.13 0.75 -14.72
N GLY A 36 -12.59 1.90 -14.28
CA GLY A 36 -13.38 3.09 -13.93
C GLY A 36 -14.24 2.92 -12.66
N VAL A 37 -14.12 1.80 -11.95
CA VAL A 37 -14.87 1.55 -10.71
C VAL A 37 -14.34 2.46 -9.61
N ALA A 38 -15.26 3.20 -8.97
CA ALA A 38 -14.94 4.01 -7.80
C ALA A 38 -14.31 3.16 -6.67
N CYS A 39 -13.11 3.56 -6.25
CA CYS A 39 -12.33 2.85 -5.25
C CYS A 39 -11.76 3.76 -4.17
N ASP A 40 -11.77 3.29 -2.92
CA ASP A 40 -11.07 3.88 -1.79
C ASP A 40 -9.68 3.22 -1.68
N LEU A 41 -8.64 3.93 -2.13
CA LEU A 41 -7.25 3.52 -2.01
C LEU A 41 -6.69 3.95 -0.66
N ARG A 42 -6.07 3.01 0.05
CA ARG A 42 -5.53 3.24 1.39
C ARG A 42 -4.14 2.66 1.56
N THR A 43 -3.38 3.27 2.45
CA THR A 43 -2.10 2.72 2.95
C THR A 43 -2.07 2.83 4.46
N THR A 44 -1.93 1.69 5.14
CA THR A 44 -1.69 1.68 6.59
C THR A 44 -0.22 1.93 6.90
N VAL A 45 0.06 3.05 7.56
CA VAL A 45 1.41 3.48 7.91
C VAL A 45 1.74 2.99 9.31
N HIS A 46 2.57 1.96 9.40
CA HIS A 46 3.17 1.50 10.65
C HIS A 46 4.57 2.13 10.81
N PRO A 47 4.89 2.82 11.92
CA PRO A 47 6.16 3.52 12.09
C PRO A 47 7.41 2.64 11.93
N ALA A 48 7.35 1.37 12.32
CA ALA A 48 8.47 0.42 12.13
C ALA A 48 8.58 -0.14 10.70
N LEU A 49 7.59 0.09 9.84
CA LEU A 49 7.55 -0.45 8.47
C LEU A 49 7.65 0.64 7.40
N PHE A 50 7.38 1.90 7.74
CA PHE A 50 7.50 3.05 6.85
C PHE A 50 8.41 4.09 7.46
N ASP A 51 9.47 4.43 6.74
CA ASP A 51 10.20 5.69 6.93
C ASP A 51 9.69 6.75 5.94
N GLU A 52 10.21 7.97 6.08
CA GLU A 52 9.83 9.10 5.21
C GLU A 52 10.17 8.82 3.73
N ALA A 53 11.32 8.19 3.47
CA ALA A 53 11.74 7.84 2.12
C ALA A 53 10.80 6.84 1.45
N ALA A 54 10.31 5.84 2.19
CA ALA A 54 9.32 4.90 1.70
C ALA A 54 7.96 5.57 1.43
N LEU A 55 7.57 6.59 2.21
CA LEU A 55 6.36 7.36 1.93
C LEU A 55 6.50 8.20 0.65
N THR A 56 7.66 8.82 0.41
CA THR A 56 7.94 9.53 -0.85
C THR A 56 7.87 8.57 -2.04
N ARG A 57 8.58 7.43 -1.98
CA ARG A 57 8.54 6.43 -3.07
C ARG A 57 7.13 5.91 -3.32
N LEU A 58 6.35 5.66 -2.26
CA LEU A 58 4.95 5.26 -2.40
C LEU A 58 4.12 6.33 -3.12
N ALA A 59 4.32 7.60 -2.78
CA ALA A 59 3.62 8.70 -3.44
C ALA A 59 4.00 8.79 -4.92
N ASP A 60 5.28 8.64 -5.25
CA ASP A 60 5.78 8.64 -6.62
C ASP A 60 5.22 7.46 -7.43
N ASP A 61 5.23 6.25 -6.87
CA ASP A 61 4.66 5.04 -7.47
C ASP A 61 3.17 5.22 -7.82
N LEU A 62 2.40 5.81 -6.90
CA LEU A 62 0.98 6.06 -7.10
C LEU A 62 0.73 7.19 -8.10
N ALA A 63 1.52 8.26 -8.03
CA ALA A 63 1.45 9.37 -8.97
C ALA A 63 1.75 8.92 -10.41
N ALA A 64 2.71 7.99 -10.59
CA ALA A 64 3.00 7.39 -11.89
C ALA A 64 1.82 6.60 -12.47
N LEU A 65 0.90 6.13 -11.62
CA LEU A 65 -0.37 5.49 -12.00
C LEU A 65 -1.54 6.48 -12.07
N GLY A 66 -1.31 7.77 -11.83
CA GLY A 66 -2.34 8.82 -11.86
C GLY A 66 -3.31 8.79 -10.68
N VAL A 67 -2.93 8.17 -9.56
CA VAL A 67 -3.79 8.04 -8.36
C VAL A 67 -3.07 8.49 -7.09
N THR A 68 -3.83 8.66 -6.02
CA THR A 68 -3.31 8.86 -4.67
C THR A 68 -4.02 7.91 -3.71
N ALA A 69 -3.39 7.65 -2.56
CA ALA A 69 -3.98 6.83 -1.51
C ALA A 69 -4.13 7.66 -0.23
N ARG A 70 -5.19 7.39 0.52
CA ARG A 70 -5.35 7.93 1.87
C ARG A 70 -4.42 7.20 2.83
N LEU A 71 -3.52 7.94 3.47
CA LEU A 71 -2.69 7.41 4.55
C LEU A 71 -3.53 7.23 5.81
N GLN A 72 -3.48 6.05 6.40
CA GLN A 72 -4.11 5.74 7.69
C GLN A 72 -3.03 5.34 8.70
N PRO A 73 -2.99 5.95 9.90
CA PRO A 73 -2.04 5.51 10.91
C PRO A 73 -2.42 4.12 11.40
N PHE A 74 -1.41 3.26 11.60
CA PHE A 74 -1.58 2.00 12.30
C PHE A 74 -2.14 2.24 13.71
N ARG A 75 -3.03 1.35 14.17
CA ARG A 75 -3.59 1.36 15.52
C ARG A 75 -3.33 0.02 16.18
N THR A 76 -2.83 0.04 17.41
CA THR A 76 -2.57 -1.17 18.22
C THR A 76 -3.85 -1.77 18.82
N ALA A 77 -4.98 -1.07 18.76
CA ALA A 77 -6.26 -1.58 19.24
C ALA A 77 -6.62 -2.89 18.51
N GLY A 78 -6.81 -3.98 19.27
CA GLY A 78 -7.09 -5.31 18.74
C GLY A 78 -5.84 -6.14 18.39
N CYS A 79 -4.62 -5.61 18.53
CA CYS A 79 -3.41 -6.43 18.48
C CYS A 79 -3.27 -7.25 19.77
N ILE A 80 -2.98 -8.54 19.61
CA ILE A 80 -2.71 -9.43 20.73
C ILE A 80 -1.21 -9.32 21.03
N VAL A 81 -0.84 -8.64 22.13
CA VAL A 81 0.53 -8.71 22.63
C VAL A 81 0.66 -10.04 23.36
N ARG A 82 1.38 -11.00 22.77
CA ARG A 82 1.78 -12.22 23.48
C ARG A 82 2.96 -11.86 24.36
N THR A 83 2.77 -11.92 25.67
CA THR A 83 3.82 -11.78 26.69
C THR A 83 4.56 -13.09 26.86
#